data_AF-A0A1E7FWI6-F1
#
_entry.id   AF-A0A1E7FWI6-F1
#
_cell.length_a   1.000
_cell.length_b   1.000
_cell.length_c   1.000
_cell.angle_alpha   90.00
_cell.angle_beta   90.00
_cell.angle_gamma   90.00
#
_symmetry.space_group_name_H-M   'P 1'
#
loop_
_entity.id
_entity.type
_entity.pdbx_description
1 polymer ?
#
loop_
_entity_poly.entity_id
_entity_poly.type
_entity_poly.pdbx_seq_one_letter_code
_entity_poly.pdbx_strand_id
1 'polypeptide(L)'
;MWDQRSPNDLASVALQREGKVERTTRETSISVHLLLNGCSKDTLVETGIPFLNTFYTILAKEACMTLKINCKGDLWVDDHHTAEDVSIAIGQCLNQALGNKAGLNRMWVSEATRETAGSDVSAAKVEVTMDLSNRPYFGHNLHETLGRQEYVVEGGESNPLSCEMLEHCLDSLVMNSHMTVHIVEKSNAECEQVSSVADVVLCTATAFGRALRVCSMVDERRAGTTASSKGTLSV
;
A
#
# COMPACT_ATOMS: atom_id res chain seq x y z
N MET A 1 -26.17 0.62 36.64
CA MET A 1 -24.99 -0.26 36.75
C MET A 1 -24.27 -0.13 35.42
N TRP A 2 -23.23 0.71 35.36
CA TRP A 2 -22.49 0.96 34.13
C TRP A 2 -21.51 -0.21 33.98
N ASP A 3 -21.60 -0.90 32.85
CA ASP A 3 -20.77 -2.07 32.49
C ASP A 3 -19.29 -1.68 32.57
N GLN A 4 -18.63 -2.02 33.67
CA GLN A 4 -17.19 -1.84 33.84
C GLN A 4 -16.47 -2.96 33.09
N ARG A 5 -16.36 -2.82 31.78
CA ARG A 5 -15.38 -3.61 31.02
C ARG A 5 -13.99 -3.16 31.42
N SER A 6 -13.17 -4.12 31.81
CA SER A 6 -11.83 -3.86 32.34
C SER A 6 -10.93 -3.19 31.28
N PRO A 7 -9.94 -2.38 31.67
CA PRO A 7 -8.95 -1.78 30.76
C PRO A 7 -8.15 -2.79 29.91
N ASN A 8 -8.25 -4.09 30.19
CA ASN A 8 -7.49 -5.15 29.53
C ASN A 8 -8.01 -5.55 28.14
N ASP A 9 -9.20 -5.12 27.70
CA ASP A 9 -9.73 -5.46 26.37
C ASP A 9 -9.13 -4.62 25.23
N LEU A 10 -8.53 -3.47 25.52
CA LEU A 10 -7.84 -2.66 24.50
C LEU A 10 -6.46 -3.21 24.15
N ALA A 11 -5.80 -3.89 25.09
CA ALA A 11 -4.48 -4.50 24.88
C ALA A 11 -4.53 -5.68 23.89
N SER A 12 -5.66 -6.40 23.81
CA SER A 12 -5.85 -7.47 22.83
C SER A 12 -6.17 -6.93 21.42
N VAL A 13 -6.75 -5.74 21.31
CA VAL A 13 -7.01 -5.07 20.02
C VAL A 13 -5.76 -4.34 19.50
N ALA A 14 -4.88 -3.92 20.40
CA ALA A 14 -3.58 -3.31 20.13
C ALA A 14 -2.43 -4.33 19.95
N LEU A 15 -2.71 -5.64 19.99
CA LEU A 15 -1.72 -6.69 19.66
C LEU A 15 -1.06 -6.37 18.31
N GLN A 16 0.25 -6.63 18.21
CA GLN A 16 0.99 -6.53 16.96
C GLN A 16 0.30 -7.40 15.91
N ARG A 17 -0.37 -6.74 14.97
CA ARG A 17 -1.01 -7.35 13.83
C ARG A 17 0.06 -7.71 12.81
N GLU A 18 0.23 -9.01 12.59
CA GLU A 18 1.32 -9.60 11.81
C GLU A 18 0.76 -10.41 10.64
N GLY A 19 1.46 -10.36 9.51
CA GLY A 19 1.22 -11.23 8.36
C GLY A 19 2.54 -11.80 7.86
N LYS A 20 2.54 -13.09 7.50
CA LYS A 20 3.70 -13.79 6.94
C LYS A 20 3.25 -14.65 5.76
N VAL A 21 3.92 -14.46 4.64
CA VAL A 21 3.69 -15.22 3.42
C VAL A 21 5.02 -15.65 2.84
N GLU A 22 5.13 -16.94 2.55
CA GLU A 22 6.18 -17.50 1.71
C GLU A 22 5.51 -18.12 0.49
N ARG A 23 5.99 -17.76 -0.70
CA ARG A 23 5.44 -18.22 -1.98
C ARG A 23 6.58 -18.54 -2.93
N THR A 24 6.51 -19.68 -3.59
CA THR A 24 7.49 -20.10 -4.59
C THR A 24 6.76 -20.66 -5.80
N THR A 25 7.10 -20.14 -6.99
CA THR A 25 6.68 -20.65 -8.30
C THR A 25 7.92 -21.05 -9.10
N ARG A 26 7.76 -21.28 -10.41
CA ARG A 26 8.89 -21.45 -11.32
C ARG A 26 9.53 -20.12 -11.72
N GLU A 27 8.83 -19.01 -11.53
CA GLU A 27 9.24 -17.66 -11.91
C GLU A 27 9.85 -16.91 -10.70
N THR A 28 9.22 -17.02 -9.52
CA THR A 28 9.60 -16.24 -8.34
C THR A 28 9.70 -17.07 -7.05
N SER A 29 10.53 -16.60 -6.11
CA SER A 29 10.61 -17.07 -4.73
C SER A 29 10.58 -15.88 -3.80
N ILE A 30 9.53 -15.77 -2.99
CA ILE A 30 9.18 -14.57 -2.23
C ILE A 30 8.93 -14.92 -0.76
N SER A 31 9.51 -14.13 0.13
CA SER A 31 9.18 -14.08 1.55
C SER A 31 8.76 -12.66 1.92
N VAL A 32 7.57 -12.51 2.50
CA VAL A 32 7.06 -11.25 3.02
C VAL A 32 6.69 -11.42 4.49
N HIS A 33 7.14 -10.48 5.32
CA HIS A 33 6.73 -10.34 6.70
C HIS A 33 6.34 -8.88 6.98
N LEU A 34 5.14 -8.69 7.51
CA LEU A 34 4.53 -7.40 7.76
C LEU A 34 4.08 -7.25 9.21
N LEU A 35 4.34 -6.09 9.83
CA LEU A 35 3.82 -5.70 11.14
C LEU A 35 3.11 -4.33 11.03
N LEU A 36 1.77 -4.30 11.13
CA LEU A 36 0.95 -3.09 10.88
C LEU A 36 1.24 -1.94 11.84
N ASN A 37 1.64 -2.23 13.09
CA ASN A 37 2.04 -1.25 14.10
C ASN A 37 3.54 -1.40 14.42
N GLY A 38 4.34 -1.69 13.40
CA GLY A 38 5.78 -1.90 13.50
C GLY A 38 6.60 -0.61 13.48
N CYS A 39 7.91 -0.73 13.70
CA CYS A 39 8.85 0.36 13.48
C CYS A 39 9.25 0.40 12.00
N SER A 40 8.90 1.48 11.29
CA SER A 40 9.23 1.60 9.87
C SER A 40 10.74 1.64 9.58
N LYS A 41 11.58 1.94 10.58
CA LYS A 41 13.05 1.88 10.47
C LYS A 41 13.58 0.46 10.28
N ASP A 42 12.82 -0.56 10.66
CA ASP A 42 13.19 -1.98 10.52
C ASP A 42 12.71 -2.57 9.18
N THR A 43 12.20 -1.72 8.28
CA THR A 43 11.78 -2.09 6.93
C THR A 43 12.99 -2.45 6.07
N LEU A 44 12.89 -3.56 5.37
CA LEU A 44 13.89 -4.04 4.43
C LEU A 44 13.17 -4.58 3.20
N VAL A 45 13.33 -3.91 2.05
CA VAL A 45 12.64 -4.29 0.81
C VAL A 45 13.66 -4.64 -0.25
N GLU A 46 13.74 -5.92 -0.57
CA GLU A 46 14.67 -6.48 -1.57
C GLU A 46 13.87 -7.24 -2.63
N THR A 47 13.32 -6.53 -3.61
CA THR A 47 12.55 -7.13 -4.72
C THR A 47 13.42 -7.51 -5.92
N GLY A 48 14.62 -6.92 -6.02
CA GLY A 48 15.45 -6.93 -7.23
C GLY A 48 15.14 -5.80 -8.22
N ILE A 49 14.05 -5.04 -8.01
CA ILE A 49 13.64 -3.87 -8.80
C ILE A 49 13.79 -2.61 -7.92
N PRO A 50 14.80 -1.74 -8.14
CA PRO A 50 15.10 -0.62 -7.24
C PRO A 50 13.94 0.33 -7.00
N PHE A 51 13.22 0.74 -8.05
CA PHE A 51 12.10 1.67 -7.92
C PHE A 51 10.94 1.07 -7.10
N LEU A 52 10.68 -0.23 -7.26
CA LEU A 52 9.67 -0.95 -6.49
C LEU A 52 10.06 -1.05 -5.00
N ASN A 53 11.36 -1.18 -4.70
CA ASN A 53 11.85 -1.12 -3.32
C ASN A 53 11.53 0.23 -2.67
N THR A 54 11.77 1.33 -3.39
CA THR A 54 11.48 2.68 -2.91
C THR A 54 9.99 2.92 -2.72
N PHE A 55 9.17 2.47 -3.68
CA PHE A 55 7.71 2.54 -3.59
C PHE A 55 7.19 1.90 -2.29
N TYR A 56 7.55 0.63 -2.03
CA TYR A 56 7.08 -0.06 -0.83
C TYR A 56 7.73 0.43 0.46
N THR A 57 8.96 0.95 0.41
CA THR A 57 9.59 1.58 1.56
C THR A 57 8.86 2.84 1.99
N ILE A 58 8.45 3.68 1.02
CA ILE A 58 7.64 4.88 1.29
C ILE A 58 6.27 4.48 1.83
N LEU A 59 5.60 3.51 1.20
CA LEU A 59 4.30 3.02 1.65
C LEU A 59 4.39 2.53 3.09
N ALA A 60 5.39 1.71 3.44
CA ALA A 60 5.59 1.19 4.80
C ALA A 60 5.86 2.30 5.81
N LYS A 61 6.70 3.28 5.44
CA LYS A 61 6.97 4.46 6.27
C LYS A 61 5.71 5.24 6.59
N GLU A 62 4.91 5.55 5.58
CA GLU A 62 3.70 6.38 5.73
C GLU A 62 2.57 5.60 6.41
N ALA A 63 2.52 4.28 6.21
CA ALA A 63 1.62 3.35 6.93
C ALA A 63 2.01 3.15 8.40
N CYS A 64 3.21 3.58 8.82
CA CYS A 64 3.78 3.28 10.15
C CYS A 64 3.85 1.76 10.43
N MET A 65 4.23 0.98 9.41
CA MET A 65 4.39 -0.47 9.50
C MET A 65 5.85 -0.88 9.27
N THR A 66 6.22 -2.06 9.76
CA THR A 66 7.46 -2.73 9.34
C THR A 66 7.13 -3.65 8.17
N LEU A 67 7.90 -3.56 7.09
CA LEU A 67 7.77 -4.42 5.92
C LEU A 67 9.11 -5.06 5.59
N LYS A 68 9.17 -6.39 5.59
CA LYS A 68 10.35 -7.16 5.19
C LYS A 68 10.00 -7.99 3.98
N ILE A 69 10.66 -7.73 2.85
CA ILE A 69 10.45 -8.42 1.58
C ILE A 69 11.80 -8.92 1.10
N ASN A 70 11.87 -10.21 0.77
CA ASN A 70 12.96 -10.79 0.00
C ASN A 70 12.36 -11.53 -1.20
N CYS A 71 12.76 -11.14 -2.40
CA CYS A 71 12.34 -11.76 -3.65
C CYS A 71 13.56 -12.19 -4.46
N LYS A 72 13.47 -13.37 -5.06
CA LYS A 72 14.28 -13.77 -6.21
C LYS A 72 13.33 -14.08 -7.35
N GLY A 73 13.34 -13.26 -8.38
CA GLY A 73 12.54 -13.45 -9.59
C GLY A 73 13.39 -13.57 -10.84
N ASP A 74 12.71 -13.84 -11.94
CA ASP A 74 13.25 -14.07 -13.28
C ASP A 74 13.46 -12.77 -14.07
N LEU A 75 14.12 -11.78 -13.47
CA LEU A 75 14.38 -10.44 -14.05
C LEU A 75 15.17 -10.45 -15.38
N TRP A 76 15.68 -11.60 -15.81
CA TRP A 76 16.27 -11.79 -17.13
C TRP A 76 15.21 -11.96 -18.24
N VAL A 77 13.95 -12.21 -17.89
CA VAL A 77 12.80 -12.25 -18.79
C VAL A 77 12.22 -10.84 -18.90
N ASP A 78 11.63 -10.35 -17.82
CA ASP A 78 11.10 -9.01 -17.64
C ASP A 78 10.87 -8.71 -16.13
N ASP A 79 10.24 -7.58 -15.81
CA ASP A 79 9.89 -7.18 -14.44
C ASP A 79 8.52 -7.73 -13.97
N HIS A 80 7.73 -8.33 -14.86
CA HIS A 80 6.30 -8.57 -14.66
C HIS A 80 6.04 -9.54 -13.50
N HIS A 81 6.55 -10.76 -13.59
CA HIS A 81 6.28 -11.79 -12.56
C HIS A 81 6.78 -11.33 -11.19
N THR A 82 7.95 -10.69 -11.15
CA THR A 82 8.54 -10.19 -9.92
C THR A 82 7.66 -9.13 -9.27
N ALA A 83 7.22 -8.13 -10.06
CA ALA A 83 6.44 -7.01 -9.55
C ALA A 83 5.01 -7.43 -9.14
N GLU A 84 4.36 -8.29 -9.94
CA GLU A 84 3.04 -8.85 -9.63
C GLU A 84 3.09 -9.71 -8.35
N ASP A 85 3.96 -10.72 -8.31
CA ASP A 85 3.96 -11.70 -7.23
C ASP A 85 4.37 -11.09 -5.87
N VAL A 86 5.26 -10.09 -5.87
CA VAL A 86 5.57 -9.29 -4.68
C VAL A 86 4.31 -8.59 -4.17
N SER A 87 3.54 -7.98 -5.07
CA SER A 87 2.30 -7.27 -4.74
C SER A 87 1.23 -8.22 -4.18
N ILE A 88 1.08 -9.40 -4.78
CA ILE A 88 0.20 -10.48 -4.31
C ILE A 88 0.57 -10.86 -2.87
N ALA A 89 1.85 -11.15 -2.62
CA ALA A 89 2.32 -11.59 -1.30
C ALA A 89 2.14 -10.51 -0.22
N ILE A 90 2.37 -9.24 -0.55
CA ILE A 90 2.10 -8.10 0.35
C ILE A 90 0.61 -8.00 0.65
N GLY A 91 -0.25 -8.11 -0.39
CA GLY A 91 -1.70 -8.07 -0.22
C GLY A 91 -2.19 -9.17 0.74
N GLN A 92 -1.71 -10.40 0.57
CA GLN A 92 -2.03 -11.53 1.45
C GLN A 92 -1.55 -11.29 2.89
N CYS A 93 -0.33 -10.78 3.07
CA CYS A 93 0.18 -10.38 4.39
C CYS A 93 -0.68 -9.30 5.06
N LEU A 94 -1.11 -8.28 4.31
CA LEU A 94 -2.03 -7.26 4.80
C LEU A 94 -3.36 -7.86 5.23
N ASN A 95 -3.94 -8.78 4.45
CA ASN A 95 -5.19 -9.44 4.81
C ASN A 95 -5.05 -10.23 6.12
N GLN A 96 -3.97 -11.01 6.26
CA GLN A 96 -3.67 -11.74 7.50
C GLN A 96 -3.53 -10.78 8.70
N ALA A 97 -2.72 -9.73 8.55
CA ALA A 97 -2.47 -8.77 9.63
C ALA A 97 -3.75 -8.00 10.02
N LEU A 98 -4.58 -7.60 9.05
CA LEU A 98 -5.83 -6.89 9.31
C LEU A 98 -6.88 -7.76 10.02
N GLY A 99 -6.80 -9.09 9.85
CA GLY A 99 -7.66 -10.06 10.53
C GLY A 99 -9.16 -9.78 10.33
N ASN A 100 -9.95 -9.86 11.39
CA ASN A 100 -11.39 -9.61 11.33
C ASN A 100 -11.78 -8.13 11.20
N LYS A 101 -10.81 -7.20 11.19
CA LYS A 101 -10.99 -5.74 11.04
C LYS A 101 -11.90 -5.10 12.11
N ALA A 102 -12.23 -5.83 13.18
CA ALA A 102 -13.06 -5.31 14.26
C ALA A 102 -12.32 -4.22 15.06
N GLY A 103 -13.05 -3.20 15.49
CA GLY A 103 -12.50 -2.04 16.20
C GLY A 103 -11.70 -1.06 15.33
N LEU A 104 -11.45 -1.36 14.05
CA LEU A 104 -10.71 -0.47 13.16
C LEU A 104 -11.56 0.71 12.66
N ASN A 105 -10.89 1.81 12.29
CA ASN A 105 -11.53 2.96 11.62
C ASN A 105 -12.19 2.59 10.30
N ARG A 106 -11.66 1.57 9.61
CA ARG A 106 -12.16 0.96 8.37
C ARG A 106 -12.00 1.84 7.12
N MET A 107 -12.41 3.11 7.17
CA MET A 107 -12.44 4.00 6.01
C MET A 107 -11.67 5.29 6.26
N TRP A 108 -10.96 5.76 5.25
CA TRP A 108 -10.26 7.05 5.28
C TRP A 108 -9.98 7.56 3.87
N VAL A 109 -9.75 8.87 3.76
CA VAL A 109 -9.23 9.54 2.57
C VAL A 109 -7.95 10.28 2.92
N SER A 110 -6.90 10.11 2.12
CA SER A 110 -5.65 10.84 2.29
C SER A 110 -5.24 11.48 0.99
N GLU A 111 -4.66 12.68 1.08
CA GLU A 111 -3.96 13.32 -0.02
C GLU A 111 -2.44 13.36 0.26
N ALA A 112 -1.67 13.35 -0.81
CA ALA A 112 -0.26 13.67 -0.81
C ALA A 112 0.04 14.64 -1.95
N THR A 113 1.04 15.47 -1.74
CA THR A 113 1.62 16.35 -2.75
C THR A 113 3.12 16.16 -2.72
N ARG A 114 3.74 16.09 -3.90
CA ARG A 114 5.19 15.95 -4.05
C ARG A 114 5.68 16.93 -5.10
N GLU A 115 6.56 17.83 -4.69
CA GLU A 115 7.26 18.72 -5.61
C GLU A 115 8.25 17.92 -6.47
N THR A 116 8.29 18.24 -7.76
CA THR A 116 9.26 17.66 -8.69
C THR A 116 10.63 18.24 -8.39
N ALA A 117 11.62 17.37 -8.21
CA ALA A 117 12.98 17.80 -7.90
C ALA A 117 13.52 18.75 -8.99
N GLY A 118 13.92 19.95 -8.58
CA GLY A 118 14.45 20.98 -9.49
C GLY A 118 13.39 21.85 -10.18
N SER A 119 12.11 21.75 -9.80
CA SER A 119 11.05 22.65 -10.27
C SER A 119 10.21 23.15 -9.08
N ASP A 120 10.23 24.46 -8.86
CA ASP A 120 9.42 25.12 -7.82
C ASP A 120 7.93 25.22 -8.22
N VAL A 121 7.58 24.80 -9.44
CA VAL A 121 6.27 25.01 -10.06
C VAL A 121 5.60 23.72 -10.53
N SER A 122 6.26 22.56 -10.41
CA SER A 122 5.66 21.24 -10.70
C SER A 122 5.49 20.43 -9.44
N ALA A 123 4.24 20.03 -9.13
CA ALA A 123 3.97 19.13 -8.03
C ALA A 123 2.89 18.11 -8.37
N ALA A 124 3.21 16.83 -8.19
CA ALA A 124 2.27 15.74 -8.29
C ALA A 124 1.34 15.74 -7.09
N LYS A 125 0.03 15.66 -7.31
CA LYS A 125 -0.97 15.56 -6.24
C LYS A 125 -1.83 14.31 -6.43
N VAL A 126 -1.90 13.47 -5.41
CA VAL A 126 -2.67 12.21 -5.44
C VAL A 126 -3.55 12.11 -4.21
N GLU A 127 -4.81 11.72 -4.41
CA GLU A 127 -5.77 11.35 -3.37
C GLU A 127 -6.01 9.85 -3.39
N VAL A 128 -6.03 9.23 -2.22
CA VAL A 128 -6.38 7.82 -2.04
C VAL A 128 -7.55 7.72 -1.07
N THR A 129 -8.64 7.11 -1.53
CA THR A 129 -9.79 6.72 -0.70
C THR A 129 -9.77 5.22 -0.48
N MET A 130 -9.87 4.79 0.77
CA MET A 130 -9.74 3.38 1.16
C MET A 130 -10.90 2.93 2.05
N ASP A 131 -11.43 1.73 1.80
CA ASP A 131 -12.35 0.98 2.67
C ASP A 131 -11.80 -0.44 2.90
N LEU A 132 -11.49 -0.79 4.15
CA LEU A 132 -11.11 -2.14 4.58
C LEU A 132 -12.35 -3.05 4.59
N SER A 133 -12.84 -3.35 3.39
CA SER A 133 -14.22 -3.74 3.15
C SER A 133 -14.48 -5.24 3.06
N ASN A 134 -13.43 -6.04 2.83
CA ASN A 134 -13.52 -7.42 2.33
C ASN A 134 -14.21 -7.54 0.96
N ARG A 135 -14.21 -6.47 0.17
CA ARG A 135 -14.67 -6.42 -1.21
C ARG A 135 -13.54 -5.86 -2.08
N PRO A 136 -12.71 -6.73 -2.67
CA PRO A 136 -11.59 -6.29 -3.49
C PRO A 136 -12.11 -5.48 -4.69
N TYR A 137 -11.63 -4.24 -4.80
CA TYR A 137 -11.94 -3.35 -5.91
C TYR A 137 -10.89 -2.26 -6.00
N PHE A 138 -10.31 -2.08 -7.18
CA PHE A 138 -9.35 -1.02 -7.48
C PHE A 138 -9.91 -0.12 -8.58
N GLY A 139 -10.01 1.18 -8.29
CA GLY A 139 -10.38 2.19 -9.28
C GLY A 139 -9.37 3.32 -9.31
N HIS A 140 -8.97 3.78 -10.51
CA HIS A 140 -8.01 4.87 -10.63
C HIS A 140 -8.17 5.66 -11.93
N ASN A 141 -7.52 6.82 -12.00
CA ASN A 141 -7.38 7.63 -13.22
C ASN A 141 -5.92 7.76 -13.70
N LEU A 142 -5.03 6.89 -13.20
CA LEU A 142 -3.59 6.98 -13.47
C LEU A 142 -3.16 6.57 -14.89
N HIS A 143 -4.05 5.95 -15.67
CA HIS A 143 -3.70 5.32 -16.96
C HIS A 143 -2.99 6.29 -17.94
N GLU A 144 -3.54 7.50 -18.10
CA GLU A 144 -2.94 8.51 -18.98
C GLU A 144 -1.54 8.94 -18.52
N THR A 145 -1.30 8.97 -17.20
CA THR A 145 -0.02 9.35 -16.63
C THR A 145 1.00 8.25 -16.75
N LEU A 146 0.62 7.01 -16.42
CA LEU A 146 1.51 5.85 -16.56
C LEU A 146 1.89 5.61 -18.02
N GLY A 147 1.02 5.93 -18.98
CA GLY A 147 1.33 5.86 -20.42
C GLY A 147 2.28 6.94 -20.95
N ARG A 148 2.71 7.92 -20.15
CA ARG A 148 3.64 8.99 -20.59
C ARG A 148 5.08 8.51 -20.74
N GLN A 149 5.44 7.43 -20.07
CA GLN A 149 6.78 6.87 -20.03
C GLN A 149 6.70 5.35 -20.08
N GLU A 150 7.70 4.70 -20.68
CA GLU A 150 7.75 3.24 -20.73
C GLU A 150 8.26 2.67 -19.41
N TYR A 151 9.27 3.30 -18.82
CA TYR A 151 9.94 2.84 -17.61
C TYR A 151 10.17 3.95 -16.60
N VAL A 152 10.17 3.58 -15.32
CA VAL A 152 10.74 4.36 -14.22
C VAL A 152 11.99 3.66 -13.70
N VAL A 153 13.00 4.46 -13.37
CA VAL A 153 14.34 3.96 -13.05
C VAL A 153 14.84 4.65 -11.78
N GLU A 154 15.56 3.92 -10.95
CA GLU A 154 16.22 4.46 -9.75
C GLU A 154 17.61 3.84 -9.61
N GLY A 155 18.61 4.66 -9.23
CA GLY A 155 19.92 4.15 -8.82
C GLY A 155 20.87 3.66 -9.92
N GLY A 156 20.67 4.03 -11.19
CA GLY A 156 21.68 3.81 -12.25
C GLY A 156 21.48 2.57 -13.14
N GLU A 157 20.25 2.34 -13.61
CA GLU A 157 19.91 1.61 -14.86
C GLU A 157 19.73 0.08 -14.83
N SER A 158 19.99 -0.64 -13.73
CA SER A 158 19.66 -2.08 -13.67
C SER A 158 18.21 -2.33 -13.21
N ASN A 159 17.52 -3.21 -13.95
CA ASN A 159 16.14 -3.67 -13.68
C ASN A 159 15.13 -2.50 -13.56
N PRO A 160 14.89 -1.75 -14.65
CA PRO A 160 13.84 -0.74 -14.67
C PRO A 160 12.47 -1.37 -14.40
N LEU A 161 11.54 -0.59 -13.83
CA LEU A 161 10.15 -1.00 -13.68
C LEU A 161 9.34 -0.44 -14.83
N SER A 162 8.62 -1.30 -15.55
CA SER A 162 7.67 -0.92 -16.59
C SER A 162 6.54 -0.11 -15.96
N CYS A 163 6.14 1.01 -16.56
CA CYS A 163 5.14 1.90 -15.96
C CYS A 163 3.75 1.24 -15.83
N GLU A 164 3.41 0.33 -16.74
CA GLU A 164 2.18 -0.49 -16.65
C GLU A 164 2.17 -1.39 -15.41
N MET A 165 3.34 -1.84 -14.96
CA MET A 165 3.43 -2.72 -13.80
C MET A 165 3.03 -2.03 -12.51
N LEU A 166 3.08 -0.70 -12.44
CA LEU A 166 2.59 0.03 -11.27
C LEU A 166 1.07 -0.08 -11.09
N GLU A 167 0.33 -0.08 -12.19
CA GLU A 167 -1.12 -0.34 -12.19
C GLU A 167 -1.39 -1.77 -11.75
N HIS A 168 -0.69 -2.75 -12.35
CA HIS A 168 -0.83 -4.16 -12.00
C HIS A 168 -0.41 -4.46 -10.55
N CYS A 169 0.63 -3.82 -10.02
CA CYS A 169 1.05 -3.96 -8.63
C CYS A 169 -0.04 -3.47 -7.66
N LEU A 170 -0.61 -2.29 -7.94
CA LEU A 170 -1.68 -1.73 -7.11
C LEU A 170 -2.93 -2.60 -7.15
N ASP A 171 -3.34 -3.05 -8.33
CA ASP A 171 -4.47 -3.96 -8.49
C ASP A 171 -4.24 -5.26 -7.72
N SER A 172 -3.11 -5.93 -7.96
CA SER A 172 -2.72 -7.18 -7.29
C SER A 172 -2.70 -7.04 -5.77
N LEU A 173 -2.13 -5.94 -5.25
CA LEU A 173 -2.10 -5.65 -3.82
C LEU A 173 -3.51 -5.48 -3.25
N VAL A 174 -4.37 -4.69 -3.91
CA VAL A 174 -5.74 -4.40 -3.47
C VAL A 174 -6.62 -5.64 -3.52
N MET A 175 -6.51 -6.41 -4.60
CA MET A 175 -7.25 -7.66 -4.79
C MET A 175 -6.90 -8.67 -3.70
N ASN A 176 -5.62 -8.86 -3.41
CA ASN A 176 -5.14 -9.85 -2.44
C ASN A 176 -5.24 -9.41 -0.97
N SER A 177 -5.38 -8.11 -0.72
CA SER A 177 -5.64 -7.57 0.63
C SER A 177 -7.12 -7.45 0.99
N HIS A 178 -8.01 -7.71 0.02
CA HIS A 178 -9.46 -7.69 0.16
C HIS A 178 -9.95 -6.32 0.66
N MET A 179 -9.50 -5.25 0.00
CA MET A 179 -9.92 -3.87 0.28
C MET A 179 -10.48 -3.20 -0.97
N THR A 180 -11.22 -2.12 -0.76
CA THR A 180 -11.68 -1.23 -1.84
C THR A 180 -10.81 0.01 -1.81
N VAL A 181 -10.15 0.33 -2.91
CA VAL A 181 -9.27 1.50 -3.03
C VAL A 181 -9.60 2.27 -4.30
N HIS A 182 -9.69 3.58 -4.16
CA HIS A 182 -9.73 4.52 -5.27
C HIS A 182 -8.52 5.44 -5.23
N ILE A 183 -7.85 5.63 -6.36
CA ILE A 183 -6.67 6.51 -6.48
C ILE A 183 -6.94 7.55 -7.57
N VAL A 184 -6.82 8.82 -7.20
CA VAL A 184 -7.06 9.94 -8.10
C VAL A 184 -5.84 10.84 -8.14
N GLU A 185 -5.16 10.90 -9.27
CA GLU A 185 -4.28 12.02 -9.58
C GLU A 185 -5.15 13.27 -9.78
N LYS A 186 -4.89 14.29 -8.97
CA LYS A 186 -5.62 15.56 -9.01
C LYS A 186 -4.87 16.50 -9.94
N SER A 187 -5.61 17.21 -10.79
CA SER A 187 -5.07 18.36 -11.52
C SER A 187 -4.60 19.41 -10.52
N ASN A 188 -3.36 19.86 -10.64
CA ASN A 188 -2.86 20.98 -9.85
C ASN A 188 -3.11 22.27 -10.63
N ALA A 189 -4.17 23.01 -10.29
CA ALA A 189 -4.59 24.22 -11.02
C ALA A 189 -3.55 25.34 -11.00
N GLU A 190 -2.60 25.31 -10.05
CA GLU A 190 -1.51 26.29 -9.91
C GLU A 190 -0.25 25.87 -10.71
N CYS A 191 -0.28 24.71 -11.36
CA CYS A 191 0.84 24.10 -12.04
C CYS A 191 0.46 23.78 -13.49
N GLU A 192 1.03 24.53 -14.44
CA GLU A 192 0.84 24.28 -15.88
C GLU A 192 1.70 23.13 -16.40
N GLN A 193 2.70 22.69 -15.62
CA GLN A 193 3.61 21.62 -16.00
C GLN A 193 3.11 20.23 -15.57
N VAL A 194 3.28 19.26 -16.46
CA VAL A 194 2.92 17.88 -16.19
C VAL A 194 3.94 17.26 -15.24
N SER A 195 3.48 16.71 -14.11
CA SER A 195 4.34 16.01 -13.16
C SER A 195 4.94 14.73 -13.75
N SER A 196 6.14 14.36 -13.30
CA SER A 196 6.78 13.12 -13.74
C SER A 196 6.01 11.88 -13.27
N VAL A 197 6.08 10.78 -14.02
CA VAL A 197 5.43 9.51 -13.65
C VAL A 197 5.94 9.02 -12.30
N ALA A 198 7.26 9.08 -12.09
CA ALA A 198 7.89 8.74 -10.82
C ALA A 198 7.30 9.54 -9.65
N ASP A 199 7.13 10.86 -9.77
CA ASP A 199 6.59 11.68 -8.69
C ASP A 199 5.13 11.32 -8.37
N VAL A 200 4.28 11.11 -9.38
CA VAL A 200 2.88 10.69 -9.19
C VAL A 200 2.81 9.35 -8.46
N VAL A 201 3.71 8.42 -8.80
CA VAL A 201 3.73 7.08 -8.22
C VAL A 201 4.26 7.08 -6.78
N LEU A 202 5.32 7.83 -6.49
CA LEU A 202 5.80 7.99 -5.10
C LEU A 202 4.80 8.80 -4.24
N CYS A 203 4.06 9.73 -4.86
CA CYS A 203 2.95 10.44 -4.22
C CYS A 203 1.79 9.47 -3.92
N THR A 204 1.51 8.53 -4.85
CA THR A 204 0.56 7.44 -4.65
C THR A 204 0.94 6.55 -3.48
N ALA A 205 2.19 6.10 -3.39
CA ALA A 205 2.69 5.32 -2.24
C ALA A 205 2.49 6.07 -0.91
N THR A 206 2.72 7.39 -0.93
CA THR A 206 2.59 8.25 0.23
C THR A 206 1.14 8.36 0.70
N ALA A 207 0.23 8.70 -0.21
CA ALA A 207 -1.20 8.82 0.10
C ALA A 207 -1.80 7.46 0.49
N PHE A 208 -1.40 6.37 -0.18
CA PHE A 208 -1.84 5.01 0.14
C PHE A 208 -1.41 4.61 1.55
N GLY A 209 -0.14 4.80 1.91
CA GLY A 209 0.37 4.49 3.23
C GLY A 209 -0.35 5.27 4.32
N ARG A 210 -0.56 6.58 4.13
CA ARG A 210 -1.33 7.42 5.06
C ARG A 210 -2.78 6.97 5.23
N ALA A 211 -3.45 6.62 4.13
CA ALA A 211 -4.81 6.09 4.18
C ALA A 211 -4.87 4.76 4.94
N LEU A 212 -3.96 3.83 4.63
CA LEU A 212 -3.85 2.54 5.31
C LEU A 212 -3.64 2.72 6.81
N ARG A 213 -2.68 3.58 7.20
CA ARG A 213 -2.39 3.90 8.61
C ARG A 213 -3.65 4.25 9.38
N VAL A 214 -4.44 5.19 8.87
CA VAL A 214 -5.63 5.65 9.57
C VAL A 214 -6.73 4.60 9.53
N CYS A 215 -6.93 3.92 8.39
CA CYS A 215 -7.92 2.86 8.27
C CYS A 215 -7.66 1.71 9.27
N SER A 216 -6.39 1.37 9.50
CA SER A 216 -5.96 0.30 10.40
C SER A 216 -5.75 0.73 11.86
N MET A 217 -5.97 2.00 12.20
CA MET A 217 -5.99 2.44 13.59
C MET A 217 -7.22 1.91 14.33
N VAL A 218 -7.02 1.60 15.60
CA VAL A 218 -8.08 1.21 16.54
C VAL A 218 -8.84 2.45 16.96
N ASP A 219 -10.17 2.45 16.79
CA ASP A 219 -11.05 3.46 17.38
C ASP A 219 -11.56 2.93 18.73
N GLU A 220 -11.03 3.47 19.83
CA GLU A 220 -11.41 3.07 21.19
C GLU A 220 -12.92 3.22 21.44
N ARG A 221 -13.58 4.19 20.78
CA ARG A 221 -15.03 4.43 20.93
C ARG A 221 -15.87 3.32 20.32
N ARG A 222 -15.29 2.51 19.42
CA ARG A 222 -15.96 1.33 18.86
C ARG A 222 -15.95 0.16 19.83
N ALA A 223 -15.12 0.16 20.87
CA ALA A 223 -15.04 -0.91 21.87
C ALA A 223 -14.97 -2.32 21.25
N GLY A 224 -14.16 -2.48 20.20
CA GLY A 224 -13.98 -3.75 19.48
C GLY A 224 -15.14 -4.15 18.55
N THR A 225 -16.17 -3.32 18.37
CA THR A 225 -17.26 -3.61 17.44
C THR A 225 -16.82 -3.44 15.98
N THR A 226 -17.43 -4.25 15.10
CA THR A 226 -17.20 -4.16 13.65
C THR A 226 -17.81 -2.87 13.11
N ALA A 227 -17.03 -2.11 12.33
CA ALA A 227 -17.49 -0.89 11.68
C ALA A 227 -18.41 -1.17 10.47
N SER A 228 -19.51 -1.89 10.64
CA SER A 228 -20.37 -2.37 9.55
C SER A 228 -21.82 -2.57 10.00
N SER A 229 -22.78 -2.03 9.25
CA SER A 229 -24.21 -2.19 9.54
C SER A 229 -24.70 -3.64 9.37
N LYS A 230 -24.04 -4.45 8.51
CA LYS A 230 -24.33 -5.90 8.38
C LYS A 230 -23.85 -6.73 9.57
N GLY A 231 -23.24 -6.11 10.59
CA GLY A 231 -22.70 -6.78 11.78
C GLY A 231 -21.38 -7.54 11.55
N THR A 232 -20.97 -7.71 10.29
CA THR A 232 -19.73 -8.41 9.92
C THR A 232 -18.98 -7.68 8.80
N LEU A 233 -17.70 -7.97 8.68
CA LEU A 233 -16.89 -7.72 7.49
C LEU A 233 -16.39 -9.09 7.04
N SER A 234 -17.29 -9.97 6.59
CA SER A 234 -16.92 -11.18 5.85
C SER A 234 -16.99 -10.90 4.35
N VAL A 235 -16.28 -11.73 3.59
CA VAL A 235 -16.59 -11.97 2.17
C VAL A 235 -17.99 -12.56 2.07
#